data_AF-A0A9Q5JLV8-F1
#
_entry.id   AF-A0A9Q5JLV8-F1
#
_cell.length_a   1.000
_cell.length_b   1.000
_cell.length_c   1.000
_cell.angle_alpha   90.00
_cell.angle_beta   90.00
_cell.angle_gamma   90.00
#
_symmetry.space_group_name_H-M   'P 1'
#
loop_
_entity.id
_entity.type
_entity.pdbx_description
1 polymer ?
#
loop_
_entity_poly.entity_id
_entity_poly.type
_entity_poly.pdbx_seq_one_letter_code
_entity_poly.pdbx_strand_id
1 'polypeptide(L)'
;MNVEIIANQFETRAATLLRYFTGLCESSYKLPFAFKIYNDPFNTVYLVSKGKMYAHVLIKDCEVRKTFEIASEKHTEKLIESIEGHYAGYEIPDGTHDTISDMMASFMFDNEYFMYGLETFAESNNSDMFDYMSKDFNIDELEVVQSSNADVIGNMEALYQLATGINEPAPELVEGLKIITEFIQNEKADEDDSKVLIERLNELKHSYYKGVKQ
;
A
#
# COMPACT_ATOMS: atom_id res chain seq x y z
N MET A 1 -20.30 -1.74 -9.39
CA MET A 1 -20.33 -0.83 -8.22
C MET A 1 -20.05 0.57 -8.74
N ASN A 2 -20.88 1.56 -8.41
CA ASN A 2 -20.61 2.95 -8.83
C ASN A 2 -19.54 3.54 -7.92
N VAL A 3 -18.58 4.26 -8.50
CA VAL A 3 -17.53 4.95 -7.75
C VAL A 3 -17.90 6.42 -7.65
N GLU A 4 -18.24 6.86 -6.45
CA GLU A 4 -18.55 8.28 -6.20
C GLU A 4 -17.28 9.13 -6.16
N ILE A 5 -17.38 10.41 -6.46
CA ILE A 5 -16.27 11.36 -6.32
C ILE A 5 -16.65 12.35 -5.23
N ILE A 6 -15.85 12.40 -4.16
CA ILE A 6 -16.05 13.28 -3.02
C ILE A 6 -14.97 14.37 -2.99
N ALA A 7 -15.30 15.53 -2.43
CA ALA A 7 -14.30 16.57 -2.19
C ALA A 7 -13.49 16.26 -0.93
N ASN A 8 -12.22 16.68 -0.89
CA ASN A 8 -11.45 16.69 0.34
C ASN A 8 -12.08 17.71 1.33
N GLN A 9 -12.33 17.31 2.57
CA GLN A 9 -13.03 18.12 3.58
C GLN A 9 -12.10 18.69 4.65
N PHE A 10 -10.86 18.22 4.68
CA PHE A 10 -9.84 18.60 5.66
C PHE A 10 -8.52 18.87 4.95
N GLU A 11 -7.54 19.35 5.70
CA GLU A 11 -6.18 19.57 5.18
C GLU A 11 -5.53 18.27 4.69
N THR A 12 -5.78 17.14 5.36
CA THR A 12 -5.28 15.82 4.95
C THR A 12 -6.39 14.93 4.39
N ARG A 13 -6.03 14.06 3.42
CA ARG A 13 -6.97 13.03 2.95
C ARG A 13 -7.27 12.02 4.05
N ALA A 14 -6.30 11.69 4.89
CA ALA A 14 -6.46 10.83 6.07
C ALA A 14 -7.66 11.24 6.95
N ALA A 15 -7.81 12.54 7.25
CA ALA A 15 -8.93 13.04 8.05
C ALA A 15 -10.27 12.93 7.32
N THR A 16 -10.31 13.23 6.02
CA THR A 16 -11.51 13.00 5.19
C THR A 16 -11.89 11.53 5.19
N LEU A 17 -10.93 10.62 5.00
CA LEU A 17 -11.16 9.18 5.01
C LEU A 17 -11.68 8.70 6.36
N LEU A 18 -11.12 9.16 7.47
CA LEU A 18 -11.58 8.79 8.81
C LEU A 18 -13.03 9.23 9.06
N ARG A 19 -13.40 10.45 8.64
CA ARG A 19 -14.79 10.93 8.72
C ARG A 19 -15.74 10.07 7.88
N TYR A 20 -15.36 9.73 6.65
CA TYR A 20 -16.20 8.89 5.79
C TYR A 20 -16.29 7.45 6.30
N PHE A 21 -15.17 6.88 6.78
CA PHE A 21 -15.13 5.55 7.34
C PHE A 21 -16.10 5.42 8.52
N THR A 22 -15.99 6.31 9.49
CA THR A 22 -16.84 6.31 10.69
C THR A 22 -18.33 6.47 10.34
N GLY A 23 -18.67 7.30 9.35
CA GLY A 23 -20.05 7.46 8.88
C GLY A 23 -20.61 6.27 8.08
N LEU A 24 -19.76 5.52 7.37
CA LEU A 24 -20.17 4.41 6.50
C LEU A 24 -19.98 3.02 7.13
N CYS A 25 -19.17 2.90 8.20
CA CYS A 25 -18.72 1.63 8.77
C CYS A 25 -19.87 0.67 9.07
N GLU A 26 -20.88 1.11 9.84
CA GLU A 26 -22.03 0.27 10.20
C GLU A 26 -22.85 -0.14 8.96
N SER A 27 -23.09 0.81 8.04
CA SER A 27 -23.85 0.54 6.82
C SER A 27 -23.12 -0.43 5.88
N SER A 28 -21.79 -0.46 5.95
CA SER A 28 -20.94 -1.27 5.06
C SER A 28 -21.10 -2.78 5.24
N TYR A 29 -21.66 -3.23 6.37
CA TYR A 29 -22.00 -4.64 6.58
C TYR A 29 -23.18 -5.10 5.71
N LYS A 30 -24.06 -4.17 5.30
CA LYS A 30 -25.21 -4.47 4.43
C LYS A 30 -24.89 -4.28 2.96
N LEU A 31 -24.13 -3.23 2.62
CA LEU A 31 -23.78 -2.87 1.25
C LEU A 31 -22.39 -2.23 1.19
N PRO A 32 -21.52 -2.58 0.24
CA PRO A 32 -20.23 -1.91 0.05
C PRO A 32 -20.38 -0.52 -0.55
N PHE A 33 -19.47 0.39 -0.19
CA PHE A 33 -19.39 1.76 -0.72
C PHE A 33 -18.03 1.99 -1.36
N ALA A 34 -17.99 2.52 -2.58
CA ALA A 34 -16.74 2.88 -3.25
C ALA A 34 -16.73 4.34 -3.67
N PHE A 35 -15.60 5.01 -3.44
CA PHE A 35 -15.44 6.42 -3.78
C PHE A 35 -13.98 6.79 -4.06
N LYS A 36 -13.79 7.97 -4.64
CA LYS A 36 -12.49 8.64 -4.84
C LYS A 36 -12.53 10.03 -4.23
N ILE A 37 -11.38 10.52 -3.81
CA ILE A 37 -11.22 11.92 -3.45
C ILE A 37 -10.83 12.70 -4.70
N TYR A 38 -11.52 13.81 -4.96
CA TYR A 38 -11.23 14.71 -6.07
C TYR A 38 -9.80 15.23 -5.97
N ASN A 39 -9.04 15.14 -7.07
CA ASN A 39 -7.62 15.49 -7.14
C ASN A 39 -6.73 14.74 -6.12
N ASP A 40 -7.06 13.50 -5.77
CA ASP A 40 -6.12 12.64 -5.04
C ASP A 40 -4.83 12.43 -5.86
N PRO A 41 -3.65 12.85 -5.37
CA PRO A 41 -2.39 12.75 -6.11
C PRO A 41 -1.96 11.31 -6.36
N PHE A 42 -2.41 10.34 -5.56
CA PHE A 42 -2.14 8.91 -5.76
C PHE A 42 -3.21 8.23 -6.63
N ASN A 43 -4.27 8.96 -7.03
CA ASN A 43 -5.36 8.44 -7.85
C ASN A 43 -6.01 7.16 -7.26
N THR A 44 -6.25 7.16 -5.95
CA THR A 44 -6.73 6.01 -5.18
C THR A 44 -8.24 5.83 -5.31
N VAL A 45 -8.70 4.58 -5.31
CA VAL A 45 -10.09 4.21 -5.04
C VAL A 45 -10.17 3.63 -3.64
N TYR A 46 -11.15 4.10 -2.89
CA TYR A 46 -11.43 3.64 -1.53
C TYR A 46 -12.70 2.80 -1.52
N LEU A 47 -12.66 1.68 -0.80
CA LEU A 47 -13.79 0.75 -0.63
C LEU A 47 -14.07 0.57 0.86
N VAL A 48 -15.28 0.87 1.31
CA VAL A 48 -15.75 0.53 2.66
C VAL A 48 -16.70 -0.66 2.56
N SER A 49 -16.33 -1.77 3.19
CA SER A 49 -17.08 -3.01 3.13
C SER A 49 -16.89 -3.81 4.41
N LYS A 50 -17.98 -4.33 5.00
CA LYS A 50 -17.95 -5.21 6.18
C LYS A 50 -17.12 -4.66 7.35
N GLY A 51 -17.26 -3.38 7.65
CA GLY A 51 -16.58 -2.72 8.79
C GLY A 51 -15.09 -2.42 8.56
N LYS A 52 -14.63 -2.48 7.31
CA LYS A 52 -13.24 -2.21 6.91
C LYS A 52 -13.17 -1.23 5.75
N MET A 53 -12.08 -0.46 5.69
CA MET A 53 -11.76 0.43 4.58
C MET A 53 -10.51 -0.09 3.87
N TYR A 54 -10.61 -0.19 2.56
CA TYR A 54 -9.54 -0.63 1.67
C TYR A 54 -9.17 0.46 0.70
N ALA A 55 -7.92 0.47 0.26
CA ALA A 55 -7.37 1.35 -0.75
C ALA A 55 -6.69 0.56 -1.87
N HIS A 56 -6.73 1.10 -3.08
CA HIS A 56 -5.85 0.69 -4.16
C HIS A 56 -5.71 1.85 -5.17
N VAL A 57 -4.53 2.01 -5.75
CA VAL A 57 -4.31 2.93 -6.87
C VAL A 57 -5.16 2.47 -8.06
N LEU A 58 -5.79 3.42 -8.75
CA LEU A 58 -6.50 3.14 -9.99
C LEU A 58 -5.48 2.98 -11.13
N ILE A 59 -5.22 1.73 -11.49
CA ILE A 59 -4.37 1.37 -12.63
C ILE A 59 -5.27 1.11 -13.84
N LYS A 60 -4.98 1.78 -14.95
CA LYS A 60 -5.72 1.60 -16.19
C LYS A 60 -5.42 0.21 -16.76
N ASP A 61 -6.44 -0.48 -17.27
CA ASP A 61 -6.31 -1.78 -17.94
C ASP A 61 -5.77 -2.92 -17.03
N CYS A 62 -5.85 -2.75 -15.70
CA CYS A 62 -5.51 -3.76 -14.70
C CYS A 62 -6.77 -4.23 -13.96
N GLU A 63 -7.00 -5.55 -13.88
CA GLU A 63 -8.06 -6.12 -13.08
C GLU A 63 -7.64 -6.14 -11.60
N VAL A 64 -8.36 -5.39 -10.76
CA VAL A 64 -8.04 -5.27 -9.33
C VAL A 64 -8.48 -6.54 -8.62
N ARG A 65 -7.51 -7.33 -8.15
CA ARG A 65 -7.71 -8.60 -7.43
C ARG A 65 -7.35 -8.50 -5.96
N LYS A 66 -6.37 -7.67 -5.60
CA LYS A 66 -5.97 -7.38 -4.22
C LYS A 66 -6.26 -5.92 -3.87
N THR A 67 -6.77 -5.69 -2.66
CA THR A 67 -6.98 -4.37 -2.08
C THR A 67 -6.36 -4.34 -0.69
N PHE A 68 -5.85 -3.19 -0.26
CA PHE A 68 -5.04 -3.08 0.95
C PHE A 68 -5.85 -2.43 2.07
N GLU A 69 -5.92 -3.05 3.26
CA GLU A 69 -6.66 -2.52 4.39
C GLU A 69 -5.97 -1.28 4.98
N ILE A 70 -6.69 -0.16 5.06
CA ILE A 70 -6.18 1.08 5.66
C ILE A 70 -6.87 1.44 6.98
N ALA A 71 -8.02 0.82 7.27
CA ALA A 71 -8.69 0.93 8.56
C ALA A 71 -9.69 -0.21 8.79
N SER A 72 -9.95 -0.52 10.06
CA SER A 72 -11.09 -1.31 10.51
C SER A 72 -11.75 -0.67 11.72
N GLU A 73 -12.94 -1.17 12.11
CA GLU A 73 -13.72 -0.65 13.24
C GLU A 73 -12.89 -0.50 14.54
N LYS A 74 -11.90 -1.37 14.75
CA LYS A 74 -11.02 -1.35 15.92
C LYS A 74 -9.63 -0.79 15.63
N HIS A 75 -9.27 -0.65 14.35
CA HIS A 75 -7.94 -0.22 13.94
C HIS A 75 -8.03 1.00 13.02
N THR A 76 -8.08 2.19 13.62
CA THR A 76 -8.07 3.48 12.92
C THR A 76 -6.82 4.30 13.24
N GLU A 77 -5.98 3.82 14.15
CA GLU A 77 -4.76 4.45 14.64
C GLU A 77 -3.84 4.86 13.50
N LYS A 78 -3.70 4.07 12.44
CA LYS A 78 -2.82 4.39 11.31
C LYS A 78 -3.30 5.57 10.47
N LEU A 79 -4.61 5.77 10.33
CA LEU A 79 -5.14 6.99 9.72
C LEU A 79 -4.92 8.20 10.63
N ILE A 80 -5.04 8.04 11.95
CA ILE A 80 -4.79 9.10 12.93
C ILE A 80 -3.30 9.48 12.94
N GLU A 81 -2.41 8.49 12.99
CA GLU A 81 -0.96 8.66 12.89
C GLU A 81 -0.56 9.34 11.58
N SER A 82 -1.25 9.07 10.48
CA SER A 82 -1.00 9.77 9.20
C SER A 82 -1.45 11.24 9.23
N ILE A 83 -2.47 11.57 10.03
CA ILE A 83 -2.86 12.97 10.28
C ILE A 83 -1.80 13.67 11.14
N GLU A 84 -1.34 13.02 12.22
CA GLU A 84 -0.31 13.59 13.10
C GLU A 84 1.03 13.73 12.38
N GLY A 85 1.47 12.67 11.69
CA GLY A 85 2.71 12.64 10.93
C GLY A 85 2.75 13.62 9.76
N HIS A 86 1.59 13.99 9.20
CA HIS A 86 1.50 15.08 8.24
C HIS A 86 2.04 16.41 8.81
N TYR A 87 1.70 16.72 10.06
CA TYR A 87 2.10 17.98 10.70
C TYR A 87 3.44 17.89 11.38
N ALA A 88 3.71 16.76 12.04
CA ALA A 88 4.78 16.64 13.01
C ALA A 88 5.86 15.64 12.61
N GLY A 89 5.73 14.89 11.51
CA GLY A 89 6.66 13.82 11.17
C GLY A 89 6.63 12.67 12.20
N TYR A 90 7.69 11.87 12.21
CA TYR A 90 7.85 10.68 13.05
C TYR A 90 9.21 10.67 13.74
N GLU A 91 9.21 10.37 15.03
CA GLU A 91 10.45 10.09 15.77
C GLU A 91 10.83 8.62 15.60
N ILE A 92 12.02 8.38 15.06
CA ILE A 92 12.58 7.04 14.88
C ILE A 92 13.33 6.62 16.15
N PRO A 93 13.31 5.33 16.55
CA PRO A 93 14.01 4.87 17.76
C PRO A 93 15.52 5.17 17.81
N ASP A 94 16.16 5.41 16.67
CA ASP A 94 17.57 5.81 16.59
C ASP A 94 17.81 7.31 16.86
N GLY A 95 16.74 8.06 17.14
CA GLY A 95 16.76 9.49 17.43
C GLY A 95 16.66 10.38 16.20
N THR A 96 16.50 9.81 15.01
CA THR A 96 16.22 10.58 13.79
C THR A 96 14.75 10.98 13.71
N HIS A 97 14.47 11.97 12.86
CA HIS A 97 13.13 12.51 12.67
C HIS A 97 12.80 12.56 11.19
N ASP A 98 11.79 11.81 10.79
CA ASP A 98 11.38 11.68 9.39
C ASP A 98 10.09 12.43 9.13
N THR A 99 10.02 13.14 8.00
CA THR A 99 8.73 13.62 7.51
C THR A 99 7.85 12.44 7.09
N ILE A 100 6.54 12.64 6.93
CA ILE A 100 5.68 11.56 6.42
C ILE A 100 6.08 11.05 5.02
N SER A 101 6.67 11.91 4.18
CA SER A 101 7.21 11.51 2.88
C SER A 101 8.46 10.65 3.03
N ASP A 102 9.37 11.01 3.92
CA ASP A 102 10.61 10.25 4.16
C ASP A 102 10.32 8.91 4.85
N MET A 103 9.33 8.88 5.74
CA MET A 103 8.81 7.64 6.32
C MET A 103 8.25 6.72 5.23
N MET A 104 7.45 7.24 4.30
CA MET A 104 6.95 6.46 3.17
C MET A 104 8.10 5.98 2.27
N ALA A 105 9.11 6.84 2.02
CA ALA A 105 10.28 6.48 1.25
C ALA A 105 11.10 5.36 1.91
N SER A 106 11.30 5.39 3.23
CA SER A 106 12.07 4.35 3.93
C SER A 106 11.37 3.00 3.87
N PHE A 107 10.05 2.96 4.07
CA PHE A 107 9.24 1.75 3.91
C PHE A 107 9.26 1.22 2.47
N MET A 108 9.24 2.12 1.47
CA MET A 108 9.16 1.74 0.07
C MET A 108 10.52 1.34 -0.53
N PHE A 109 11.61 2.00 -0.14
CA PHE A 109 12.90 1.93 -0.83
C PHE A 109 14.05 1.37 0.02
N ASP A 110 13.96 1.44 1.35
CA ASP A 110 15.04 1.02 2.25
C ASP A 110 14.71 -0.24 3.06
N ASN A 111 13.46 -0.70 3.02
CA ASN A 111 13.04 -1.91 3.69
C ASN A 111 13.50 -3.16 2.93
N GLU A 112 14.65 -3.73 3.35
CA GLU A 112 15.23 -4.95 2.75
C GLU A 112 14.27 -6.15 2.82
N TYR A 113 13.48 -6.28 3.90
CA TYR A 113 12.49 -7.36 4.02
C TYR A 113 11.37 -7.22 3.00
N PHE A 114 10.95 -5.99 2.72
CA PHE A 114 9.94 -5.72 1.70
C PHE A 114 10.47 -6.00 0.30
N MET A 115 11.71 -5.59 0.00
CA MET A 115 12.36 -5.89 -1.29
C MET A 115 12.50 -7.40 -1.51
N TYR A 116 12.98 -8.13 -0.49
CA TYR A 116 13.06 -9.58 -0.55
C TYR A 116 11.68 -10.23 -0.70
N GLY A 117 10.66 -9.70 -0.02
CA GLY A 117 9.29 -10.18 -0.18
C GLY A 117 8.75 -9.98 -1.59
N LEU A 118 9.09 -8.87 -2.27
CA LEU A 118 8.70 -8.66 -3.67
C LEU A 118 9.40 -9.64 -4.61
N GLU A 119 10.68 -9.95 -4.37
CA GLU A 119 11.44 -10.97 -5.12
C GLU A 119 10.76 -12.34 -5.10
N THR A 120 10.26 -12.77 -3.95
CA THR A 120 9.61 -14.08 -3.77
C THR A 120 8.10 -14.06 -4.04
N PHE A 121 7.49 -12.88 -4.16
CA PHE A 121 6.04 -12.73 -4.39
C PHE A 121 5.62 -13.35 -5.73
N ALA A 122 6.41 -13.14 -6.79
CA ALA A 122 6.13 -13.68 -8.13
C ALA A 122 6.09 -15.22 -8.14
N GLU A 123 7.03 -15.85 -7.42
CA GLU A 123 7.11 -17.31 -7.33
C GLU A 123 5.89 -17.91 -6.62
N SER A 124 5.43 -17.23 -5.57
CA SER A 124 4.38 -17.73 -4.67
C SER A 124 2.95 -17.36 -5.07
N ASN A 125 2.77 -16.27 -5.82
CA ASN A 125 1.46 -15.82 -6.30
C ASN A 125 0.99 -16.63 -7.54
N ASN A 126 1.93 -17.29 -8.26
CA ASN A 126 1.65 -18.04 -9.50
C ASN A 126 1.66 -19.56 -9.34
N SER A 127 2.18 -20.06 -8.23
CA SER A 127 2.12 -21.47 -7.88
C SER A 127 0.71 -21.84 -7.41
N ASP A 128 0.08 -22.79 -8.07
CA ASP A 128 -1.17 -23.37 -7.58
C ASP A 128 -0.89 -23.96 -6.19
N MET A 129 -1.70 -23.61 -5.17
CA MET A 129 -1.48 -24.06 -3.78
C MET A 129 -1.42 -25.59 -3.67
N PHE A 130 -1.95 -26.30 -4.68
CA PHE A 130 -1.91 -27.74 -4.86
C PHE A 130 -0.63 -28.27 -5.56
N ASP A 131 0.09 -27.46 -6.34
CA ASP A 131 1.37 -27.83 -6.97
C ASP A 131 2.51 -27.92 -5.94
N TYR A 132 2.43 -27.14 -4.85
CA TYR A 132 3.33 -27.30 -3.70
C TYR A 132 2.99 -28.53 -2.84
N MET A 133 1.73 -28.96 -2.79
CA MET A 133 1.33 -30.18 -2.07
C MET A 133 1.63 -31.47 -2.86
N SER A 134 1.88 -31.37 -4.18
CA SER A 134 2.09 -32.52 -5.06
C SER A 134 3.56 -32.91 -5.23
N LYS A 135 4.50 -32.05 -4.82
CA LYS A 135 5.94 -32.32 -4.76
C LYS A 135 6.30 -32.64 -3.31
N ASP A 136 7.04 -33.73 -3.09
CA ASP A 136 7.49 -34.21 -1.77
C ASP A 136 8.36 -33.15 -1.03
N PHE A 137 7.76 -32.13 -0.41
CA PHE A 137 8.48 -31.03 0.25
C PHE A 137 7.92 -30.60 1.62
N ASN A 138 8.82 -30.03 2.42
CA ASN A 138 8.75 -29.79 3.87
C ASN A 138 7.77 -28.67 4.26
N ILE A 139 7.02 -28.88 5.35
CA ILE A 139 6.06 -27.90 5.91
C ILE A 139 6.69 -26.53 6.18
N ASP A 140 7.99 -26.50 6.50
CA ASP A 140 8.74 -25.28 6.82
C ASP A 140 8.87 -24.30 5.63
N GLU A 141 8.96 -24.80 4.39
CA GLU A 141 9.04 -23.94 3.19
C GLU A 141 7.69 -23.28 2.87
N LEU A 142 6.58 -23.95 3.22
CA LEU A 142 5.22 -23.46 3.01
C LEU A 142 4.86 -22.32 3.98
N GLU A 143 5.35 -22.40 5.24
CA GLU A 143 5.18 -21.33 6.22
C GLU A 143 5.95 -20.06 5.83
N VAL A 144 7.17 -20.20 5.29
CA VAL A 144 8.02 -19.07 4.86
C VAL A 144 7.40 -18.30 3.68
N VAL A 145 6.76 -19.00 2.73
CA VAL A 145 6.09 -18.37 1.60
C VAL A 145 4.83 -17.61 2.03
N GLN A 146 4.04 -18.19 2.95
CA GLN A 146 2.86 -17.53 3.49
C GLN A 146 3.21 -16.30 4.35
N SER A 147 4.28 -16.38 5.14
CA SER A 147 4.76 -15.23 5.92
C SER A 147 5.25 -14.11 5.01
N SER A 148 6.04 -14.44 3.98
CA SER A 148 6.58 -13.44 3.04
C SER A 148 5.48 -12.68 2.28
N ASN A 149 4.43 -13.38 1.82
CA ASN A 149 3.27 -12.73 1.20
C ASN A 149 2.48 -11.85 2.17
N ALA A 150 2.32 -12.29 3.43
CA ALA A 150 1.69 -11.47 4.45
C ALA A 150 2.51 -10.20 4.74
N ASP A 151 3.85 -10.30 4.73
CA ASP A 151 4.74 -9.17 4.92
C ASP A 151 4.65 -8.16 3.76
N VAL A 152 4.58 -8.62 2.50
CA VAL A 152 4.39 -7.72 1.34
C VAL A 152 3.06 -6.97 1.43
N ILE A 153 1.96 -7.67 1.75
CA ILE A 153 0.65 -7.02 1.89
C ILE A 153 0.64 -6.04 3.06
N GLY A 154 1.20 -6.41 4.22
CA GLY A 154 1.29 -5.52 5.38
C GLY A 154 2.12 -4.27 5.12
N ASN A 155 3.24 -4.39 4.38
CA ASN A 155 4.02 -3.23 3.96
C ASN A 155 3.23 -2.33 3.00
N MET A 156 2.50 -2.92 2.04
CA MET A 156 1.63 -2.13 1.16
C MET A 156 0.54 -1.40 1.94
N GLU A 157 -0.09 -2.04 2.93
CA GLU A 157 -1.07 -1.40 3.80
C GLU A 157 -0.47 -0.18 4.51
N ALA A 158 0.73 -0.30 5.07
CA ALA A 158 1.46 0.81 5.68
C ALA A 158 1.75 1.94 4.66
N LEU A 159 2.19 1.60 3.44
CA LEU A 159 2.44 2.58 2.38
C LEU A 159 1.15 3.33 1.99
N TYR A 160 0.02 2.63 1.85
CA TYR A 160 -1.27 3.26 1.55
C TYR A 160 -1.75 4.15 2.70
N GLN A 161 -1.52 3.75 3.96
CA GLN A 161 -1.85 4.57 5.13
C GLN A 161 -1.04 5.88 5.11
N LEU A 162 0.29 5.81 4.98
CA LEU A 162 1.17 6.98 4.88
C LEU A 162 0.80 7.89 3.70
N ALA A 163 0.50 7.30 2.53
CA ALA A 163 0.08 8.03 1.34
C ALA A 163 -1.17 8.90 1.58
N THR A 164 -2.04 8.56 2.53
CA THR A 164 -3.22 9.37 2.87
C THR A 164 -2.88 10.71 3.55
N GLY A 165 -1.70 10.84 4.15
CA GLY A 165 -1.24 12.06 4.82
C GLY A 165 -0.36 12.97 3.95
N ILE A 166 0.07 12.54 2.76
CA ILE A 166 0.99 13.33 1.91
C ILE A 166 0.21 14.20 0.92
N ASN A 167 0.18 15.52 1.08
CA ASN A 167 -0.62 16.39 0.21
C ASN A 167 -0.03 16.56 -1.20
N GLU A 168 1.28 16.80 -1.29
CA GLU A 168 2.00 17.03 -2.54
C GLU A 168 3.18 16.04 -2.64
N PRO A 169 2.91 14.76 -2.96
CA PRO A 169 3.94 13.73 -2.96
C PRO A 169 4.96 13.97 -4.08
N ALA A 170 6.21 13.61 -3.81
CA ALA A 170 7.22 13.50 -4.85
C ALA A 170 6.77 12.49 -5.93
N PRO A 171 7.05 12.73 -7.22
CA PRO A 171 6.68 11.82 -8.30
C PRO A 171 7.15 10.38 -8.08
N GLU A 172 8.30 10.21 -7.43
CA GLU A 172 8.90 8.92 -7.10
C GLU A 172 8.00 8.09 -6.16
N LEU A 173 7.36 8.71 -5.18
CA LEU A 173 6.45 8.01 -4.26
C LEU A 173 5.16 7.60 -4.96
N VAL A 174 4.65 8.46 -5.85
CA VAL A 174 3.44 8.16 -6.64
C VAL A 174 3.70 7.01 -7.60
N GLU A 175 4.80 7.07 -8.35
CA GLU A 175 5.16 6.02 -9.30
C GLU A 175 5.53 4.73 -8.58
N GLY A 176 6.27 4.79 -7.48
CA GLY A 176 6.64 3.62 -6.68
C GLY A 176 5.43 2.86 -6.15
N LEU A 177 4.47 3.57 -5.51
CA LEU A 177 3.24 2.93 -5.02
C LEU A 177 2.43 2.28 -6.16
N LYS A 178 2.39 2.94 -7.33
CA LYS A 178 1.68 2.45 -8.51
C LYS A 178 2.31 1.17 -9.07
N ILE A 179 3.62 1.15 -9.34
CA ILE A 179 4.28 0.01 -9.99
C ILE A 179 4.31 -1.22 -9.09
N ILE A 180 4.45 -1.05 -7.76
CA ILE A 180 4.37 -2.16 -6.82
C ILE A 180 2.94 -2.70 -6.78
N THR A 181 1.94 -1.81 -6.76
CA THR A 181 0.54 -2.24 -6.83
C THR A 181 0.28 -3.01 -8.11
N GLU A 182 0.74 -2.53 -9.27
CA GLU A 182 0.57 -3.19 -10.56
C GLU A 182 1.18 -4.59 -10.59
N PHE A 183 2.40 -4.72 -10.08
CA PHE A 183 3.06 -6.02 -9.93
C PHE A 183 2.25 -6.99 -9.06
N ILE A 184 1.75 -6.53 -7.91
CA ILE A 184 0.94 -7.36 -7.00
C ILE A 184 -0.39 -7.82 -7.63
N GLN A 185 -0.96 -7.03 -8.55
CA GLN A 185 -2.17 -7.43 -9.29
C GLN A 185 -1.89 -8.41 -10.43
N ASN A 186 -0.65 -8.51 -10.90
CA ASN A 186 -0.30 -9.33 -12.06
C ASN A 186 -0.10 -10.80 -11.65
N GLU A 187 -1.11 -11.64 -11.90
CA GLU A 187 -1.07 -13.11 -11.69
C GLU A 187 -0.14 -13.88 -12.63
N LYS A 188 0.54 -13.17 -13.53
CA LYS A 188 1.55 -13.76 -14.41
C LYS A 188 2.93 -13.20 -14.15
N ALA A 189 3.07 -12.36 -13.12
CA ALA A 189 4.36 -11.78 -12.76
C ALA A 189 5.34 -12.89 -12.41
N ASP A 190 6.46 -12.97 -13.12
CA ASP A 190 7.49 -13.96 -12.85
C ASP A 190 8.73 -13.34 -12.18
N GLU A 191 9.77 -14.16 -11.99
CA GLU A 191 11.03 -13.73 -11.37
C GLU A 191 11.70 -12.58 -12.15
N ASP A 192 11.57 -12.56 -13.48
CA ASP A 192 12.15 -11.52 -14.32
C ASP A 192 11.35 -10.21 -14.15
N ASP A 193 10.02 -10.27 -14.08
CA ASP A 193 9.18 -9.10 -13.75
C ASP A 193 9.55 -8.52 -12.38
N SER A 194 9.84 -9.36 -11.39
CA SER A 194 10.28 -8.90 -10.08
C SER A 194 11.63 -8.20 -10.13
N LYS A 195 12.62 -8.74 -10.86
CA LYS A 195 13.93 -8.09 -11.02
C LYS A 195 13.78 -6.71 -11.69
N VAL A 196 12.94 -6.61 -12.72
CA VAL A 196 12.63 -5.34 -13.39
C VAL A 196 11.99 -4.35 -12.43
N LEU A 197 11.05 -4.80 -11.58
CA LEU A 197 10.45 -3.96 -10.53
C LEU A 197 11.51 -3.43 -9.56
N ILE A 198 12.38 -4.31 -9.03
CA ILE A 198 13.41 -3.94 -8.05
C ILE A 198 14.43 -2.96 -8.66
N GLU A 199 14.86 -3.18 -9.90
CA GLU A 199 15.71 -2.24 -10.63
C GLU A 199 15.03 -0.86 -10.73
N ARG A 200 13.75 -0.84 -11.10
CA ARG A 200 12.98 0.40 -11.21
C ARG A 200 12.82 1.11 -9.87
N LEU A 201 12.58 0.38 -8.79
CA LEU A 201 12.49 0.95 -7.44
C LEU A 201 13.83 1.55 -7.00
N ASN A 202 14.96 0.94 -7.35
CA ASN A 202 16.29 1.49 -7.08
C ASN A 202 16.56 2.78 -7.86
N GLU A 203 16.07 2.91 -9.10
CA GLU A 203 16.14 4.17 -9.85
C GLU A 203 15.34 5.29 -9.16
N LEU A 204 14.11 4.98 -8.73
CA LEU A 204 13.24 5.91 -8.00
C LEU A 204 13.85 6.32 -6.66
N LYS A 205 14.40 5.37 -5.91
CA LYS A 205 15.16 5.60 -4.68
C LYS A 205 16.29 6.60 -4.89
N HIS A 206 17.12 6.39 -5.92
CA HIS A 206 18.23 7.28 -6.22
C HIS A 206 17.74 8.68 -6.64
N SER A 207 16.65 8.78 -7.39
CA SER A 207 16.05 10.07 -7.78
C SER A 207 15.53 10.82 -6.55
N TYR A 208 14.74 10.16 -5.71
CA TYR A 208 14.14 10.72 -4.49
C TYR A 208 15.22 11.28 -3.56
N TYR A 209 16.20 10.47 -3.16
CA TYR A 209 17.23 10.89 -2.21
C TYR A 209 18.24 11.89 -2.78
N LYS A 210 18.36 12.00 -4.11
CA LYS A 210 19.13 13.07 -4.74
C LYS A 210 18.37 14.40 -4.70
N GLY A 211 17.05 14.36 -4.86
CA GLY A 211 16.17 15.53 -4.76
C GLY A 211 16.05 16.07 -3.33
N VAL A 212 16.05 15.19 -2.32
CA VAL A 212 15.98 15.56 -0.90
C VAL A 212 17.29 16.19 -0.37
N LYS A 213 18.45 15.88 -0.97
CA LYS A 213 19.77 16.40 -0.56
C LYS A 213 20.10 17.83 -1.04
N GLN A 214 19.11 18.72 -1.21
CA GLN A 214 19.35 20.14 -1.56
C GLN A 214 18.84 21.12 -0.51
#